data_AF-A0A7K2MJZ4-F1
#
_entry.id   AF-A0A7K2MJZ4-F1
#
_cell.length_a   1.000
_cell.length_b   1.000
_cell.length_c   1.000
_cell.angle_alpha   90.00
_cell.angle_beta   90.00
_cell.angle_gamma   90.00
#
_symmetry.space_group_name_H-M   'P 1'
#
loop_
_entity.id
_entity.type
_entity.pdbx_description
1 polymer ?
#
loop_
_entity_poly.entity_id
_entity_poly.type
_entity_poly.pdbx_seq_one_letter_code
_entity_poly.pdbx_strand_id
1 'polypeptide(L)'
;MTQETTAATLDLGPQTRILARLADGVREDRLADPTPCPDLAVRNLLGHLTGLAVAFRDAARKDLGPTTDTSPEASVPDVGPGWREELAKVLGELADAWREPDAWTGMTRAGGIDLPGAVAG
;
A
#
# COMPACT_ATOMS: atom_id res chain seq x y z
N MET A 1 1.08 22.10 -32.54
CA MET A 1 1.22 20.63 -32.45
C MET A 1 1.53 20.32 -31.00
N THR A 2 0.49 20.31 -30.17
CA THR A 2 0.56 19.96 -28.75
C THR A 2 0.70 18.46 -28.68
N GLN A 3 1.85 17.95 -28.25
CA GLN A 3 1.97 16.55 -27.86
C GLN A 3 1.19 16.41 -26.55
N GLU A 4 -0.05 15.93 -26.63
CA GLU A 4 -0.65 15.20 -25.51
C GLU A 4 0.20 13.95 -25.31
N THR A 5 1.20 14.06 -24.45
CA THR A 5 1.80 12.88 -23.85
C THR A 5 0.71 12.34 -22.95
N THR A 6 -0.06 11.35 -23.41
CA THR A 6 -0.76 10.45 -22.50
C THR A 6 0.35 9.82 -21.67
N ALA A 7 0.66 10.41 -20.51
CA ALA A 7 1.65 9.88 -19.59
C ALA A 7 1.23 8.42 -19.36
N ALA A 8 2.09 7.47 -19.74
CA ALA A 8 1.79 6.07 -19.52
C ALA A 8 1.59 5.89 -18.02
N THR A 9 0.33 5.67 -17.60
CA THR A 9 -0.03 5.48 -16.21
C THR A 9 0.82 4.36 -15.62
N LEU A 10 1.42 4.61 -14.46
CA LEU A 10 2.28 3.64 -13.78
C LEU A 10 1.47 2.37 -13.45
N ASP A 11 1.87 1.22 -14.00
CA ASP A 11 1.29 -0.07 -13.61
C ASP A 11 2.08 -0.68 -12.45
N LEU A 12 1.43 -0.76 -11.29
CA LEU A 12 1.96 -1.38 -10.08
C LEU A 12 1.75 -2.91 -10.04
N GLY A 13 1.00 -3.48 -10.99
CA GLY A 13 0.62 -4.89 -11.01
C GLY A 13 1.78 -5.90 -10.98
N PRO A 14 2.89 -5.70 -11.69
CA PRO A 14 4.07 -6.57 -11.56
C PRO A 14 4.67 -6.55 -10.15
N GLN A 15 4.80 -5.37 -9.55
CA GLN A 15 5.44 -5.14 -8.25
C GLN A 15 4.60 -5.73 -7.11
N THR A 16 3.29 -5.50 -7.14
CA THR A 16 2.36 -6.05 -6.13
C THR A 16 2.33 -7.57 -6.17
N ARG A 17 2.40 -8.19 -7.36
CA ARG A 17 2.53 -9.65 -7.50
C ARG A 17 3.85 -10.20 -6.96
N ILE A 18 4.96 -9.49 -7.15
CA ILE A 18 6.25 -9.89 -6.58
C ILE A 18 6.18 -9.85 -5.06
N LEU A 19 5.63 -8.76 -4.49
CA LEU A 19 5.52 -8.62 -3.04
C LEU A 19 4.62 -9.71 -2.43
N ALA A 20 3.48 -10.01 -3.06
CA ALA A 20 2.61 -11.09 -2.61
C ALA A 20 3.32 -12.46 -2.60
N ARG A 21 4.12 -12.76 -3.64
CA ARG A 21 4.92 -14.01 -3.69
C ARG A 21 6.02 -14.07 -2.64
N LEU A 22 6.68 -12.94 -2.36
CA LEU A 22 7.69 -12.85 -1.32
C LEU A 22 7.08 -13.07 0.07
N ALA A 23 5.92 -12.44 0.32
CA ALA A 23 5.19 -12.60 1.58
C ALA A 23 4.72 -14.05 1.77
N ASP A 24 4.20 -14.68 0.72
CA ASP A 24 3.77 -16.08 0.75
C ASP A 24 4.90 -17.04 1.17
N GLY A 25 6.13 -16.77 0.73
CA GLY A 25 7.33 -17.52 1.10
C GLY A 25 7.85 -17.30 2.53
N VAL A 26 7.30 -16.36 3.30
CA VAL A 26 7.70 -16.15 4.69
C VAL A 26 7.16 -17.29 5.55
N ARG A 27 8.05 -17.99 6.24
CA ARG A 27 7.67 -19.09 7.14
C ARG A 27 7.15 -18.56 8.47
N GLU A 28 6.18 -19.27 9.06
CA GLU A 28 5.59 -18.93 10.36
C GLU A 28 6.63 -18.77 11.48
N ASP A 29 7.64 -19.63 11.52
CA ASP A 29 8.69 -19.60 12.55
C ASP A 29 9.68 -18.44 12.40
N ARG A 30 9.57 -17.65 11.32
CA ARG A 30 10.39 -16.46 11.06
C ARG A 30 9.67 -15.15 11.41
N LEU A 31 8.40 -15.20 11.80
CA LEU A 31 7.60 -14.02 12.10
C LEU A 31 8.14 -13.18 13.28
N ALA A 32 8.86 -13.81 14.21
CA ALA A 32 9.48 -13.15 15.35
C ALA A 32 10.90 -12.65 15.10
N ASP A 33 11.48 -12.91 13.93
CA ASP A 33 12.84 -12.48 13.63
C ASP A 33 12.97 -10.95 13.55
N PRO A 34 14.15 -10.40 13.87
CA PRO A 34 14.42 -8.98 13.74
C PRO A 34 14.45 -8.53 12.28
N THR A 35 14.13 -7.26 12.06
CA THR A 35 14.40 -6.55 10.80
C THR A 35 15.50 -5.51 10.99
N PRO A 36 16.03 -4.88 9.93
CA PRO A 36 16.93 -3.73 10.06
C PRO A 36 16.31 -2.54 10.81
N CYS A 37 14.98 -2.45 10.88
CA CYS A 37 14.29 -1.53 11.77
C CYS A 37 14.16 -2.22 13.15
N PRO A 38 14.91 -1.77 14.18
CA PRO A 38 15.03 -2.50 15.44
C PRO A 38 13.70 -2.62 16.20
N ASP A 39 12.75 -1.71 15.95
CA ASP A 39 11.45 -1.68 16.59
C ASP A 39 10.42 -2.64 15.94
N LEU A 40 10.75 -3.23 14.77
CA LEU A 40 9.85 -4.06 13.99
C LEU A 40 10.42 -5.47 13.78
N ALA A 41 9.66 -6.48 14.23
CA ALA A 41 9.88 -7.86 13.80
C ALA A 41 9.26 -8.08 12.40
N VAL A 42 9.57 -9.21 11.76
CA VAL A 42 9.03 -9.56 10.42
C VAL A 42 7.50 -9.48 10.39
N ARG A 43 6.81 -9.98 11.41
CA ARG A 43 5.34 -9.87 11.52
C ARG A 43 4.84 -8.43 11.52
N ASN A 44 5.58 -7.52 12.16
CA ASN A 44 5.20 -6.12 12.20
C ASN A 44 5.42 -5.47 10.84
N LEU A 45 6.52 -5.78 10.16
CA LEU A 45 6.75 -5.30 8.79
C LEU A 45 5.65 -5.76 7.84
N LEU A 46 5.20 -7.02 7.94
CA LEU A 46 4.09 -7.54 7.14
C LEU A 46 2.77 -6.83 7.46
N GLY A 47 2.47 -6.60 8.74
CA GLY A 47 1.30 -5.82 9.16
C GLY A 47 1.34 -4.39 8.64
N HIS A 48 2.51 -3.74 8.65
CA HIS A 48 2.71 -2.42 8.06
C HIS A 48 2.43 -2.43 6.55
N LEU A 49 2.96 -3.42 5.82
CA LEU A 49 2.73 -3.53 4.37
C LEU A 49 1.24 -3.69 4.05
N THR A 50 0.51 -4.50 4.81
CA THR A 50 -0.94 -4.64 4.65
C THR A 50 -1.66 -3.33 4.90
N GLY A 51 -1.38 -2.65 6.02
CA GLY A 51 -1.99 -1.36 6.35
C GLY A 51 -1.70 -0.26 5.33
N LEU A 52 -0.46 -0.17 4.84
CA LEU A 52 -0.08 0.79 3.81
C LEU A 52 -0.74 0.49 2.46
N ALA A 53 -0.86 -0.79 2.08
CA ALA A 53 -1.56 -1.15 0.85
C ALA A 53 -3.04 -0.76 0.91
N VAL A 54 -3.69 -0.90 2.08
CA VAL A 54 -5.05 -0.38 2.31
C VAL A 54 -5.08 1.14 2.17
N ALA A 55 -4.24 1.84 2.91
CA ALA A 55 -4.23 3.31 2.94
C ALA A 55 -3.99 3.91 1.55
N PHE A 56 -3.04 3.36 0.77
CA PHE A 56 -2.75 3.87 -0.57
C PHE A 56 -3.77 3.47 -1.63
N ARG A 57 -4.46 2.34 -1.45
CA ARG A 57 -5.64 2.00 -2.27
C ARG A 57 -6.75 3.02 -2.04
N ASP A 58 -7.01 3.36 -0.78
CA ASP A 58 -8.07 4.31 -0.41
C ASP A 58 -7.71 5.74 -0.85
N ALA A 59 -6.43 6.12 -0.73
CA ALA A 59 -5.92 7.38 -1.28
C ALA A 59 -6.09 7.47 -2.80
N ALA A 60 -5.87 6.38 -3.55
CA ALA A 60 -6.15 6.35 -5.00
C ALA A 60 -7.64 6.52 -5.30
N ARG A 61 -8.50 5.87 -4.52
CA ARG A 61 -9.97 5.94 -4.64
C ARG A 61 -10.59 7.23 -4.12
N LYS A 62 -9.81 8.07 -3.45
CA LYS A 62 -10.28 9.25 -2.69
C LYS A 62 -11.30 8.88 -1.61
N ASP A 63 -11.17 7.67 -1.05
CA ASP A 63 -11.98 7.21 0.06
C ASP A 63 -11.39 7.75 1.37
N LEU A 64 -11.77 8.99 1.69
CA LEU A 64 -11.18 9.72 2.80
C LEU A 64 -11.78 9.28 4.14
N GLY A 65 -10.92 8.89 5.07
CA GLY A 65 -11.33 8.50 6.41
C GLY A 65 -10.16 7.97 7.24
N PRO A 66 -10.43 7.12 8.24
CA PRO A 66 -9.40 6.67 9.19
C PRO A 66 -8.16 6.06 8.53
N THR A 67 -8.31 5.33 7.41
CA THR A 67 -7.17 4.71 6.69
C THR A 67 -6.28 5.73 6.01
N THR A 68 -6.82 6.87 5.55
CA THR A 68 -6.06 7.96 4.94
C THR A 68 -5.63 9.03 5.94
N ASP A 69 -6.34 9.17 7.07
CA ASP A 69 -6.10 10.19 8.09
C ASP A 69 -5.04 9.78 9.11
N THR A 70 -4.79 8.48 9.26
CA THR A 70 -3.89 7.95 10.30
C THR A 70 -2.45 7.89 9.82
N SER A 71 -1.54 8.51 10.57
CA SER A 71 -0.08 8.36 10.33
C SER A 71 0.33 6.88 10.39
N PRO A 72 1.17 6.39 9.45
CA PRO A 72 1.66 5.02 9.50
C PRO A 72 2.52 4.72 10.74
N GLU A 73 2.99 5.75 11.44
CA GLU A 73 3.78 5.62 12.68
C GLU A 73 2.92 5.64 13.95
N ALA A 74 1.59 5.82 13.82
CA ALA A 74 0.70 5.99 14.98
C ALA A 74 0.60 4.73 15.87
N SER A 75 0.90 3.56 15.34
CA SER A 75 0.99 2.31 16.10
C SER A 75 1.92 1.31 15.41
N VAL A 76 2.34 0.28 16.13
CA VAL A 76 3.07 -0.86 15.55
C VAL A 76 2.05 -1.95 15.17
N PRO A 77 1.64 -2.07 13.90
CA PRO A 77 0.75 -3.13 13.45
C PRO A 77 1.39 -4.51 13.60
N ASP A 78 0.52 -5.52 13.68
CA ASP A 78 0.87 -6.92 13.70
C ASP A 78 -0.03 -7.65 12.70
N VAL A 79 0.38 -8.84 12.26
CA VAL A 79 -0.43 -9.68 11.39
C VAL A 79 -1.47 -10.48 12.18
N GLY A 80 -2.68 -10.55 11.66
CA GLY A 80 -3.72 -11.45 12.15
C GLY A 80 -3.66 -12.84 11.50
N PRO A 81 -4.54 -13.77 11.92
CA PRO A 81 -4.75 -15.01 11.18
C PRO A 81 -5.19 -14.72 9.73
N GLY A 82 -4.61 -15.43 8.75
CA GLY A 82 -4.95 -15.24 7.32
C GLY A 82 -4.32 -14.01 6.65
N TRP A 83 -3.27 -13.46 7.24
CA TRP A 83 -2.61 -12.24 6.74
C TRP A 83 -2.06 -12.36 5.32
N ARG A 84 -1.71 -13.58 4.86
CA ARG A 84 -1.18 -13.79 3.50
C ARG A 84 -2.23 -13.49 2.46
N GLU A 85 -3.41 -14.06 2.64
CA GLU A 85 -4.55 -13.86 1.77
C GLU A 85 -5.01 -12.40 1.79
N GLU A 86 -5.03 -11.79 2.98
CA GLU A 86 -5.36 -10.37 3.14
C GLU A 86 -4.38 -9.46 2.40
N LEU A 87 -3.08 -9.66 2.62
CA LEU A 87 -2.03 -8.88 1.96
C LEU A 87 -2.08 -9.05 0.44
N ALA A 88 -2.19 -10.28 -0.05
CA ALA A 88 -2.27 -10.56 -1.48
C ALA A 88 -3.50 -9.89 -2.13
N LYS A 89 -4.65 -9.93 -1.45
CA LYS A 89 -5.88 -9.28 -1.91
C LYS A 89 -5.70 -7.77 -2.01
N VAL A 90 -5.27 -7.11 -0.94
CA VAL A 90 -5.16 -5.65 -0.93
C VAL A 90 -4.08 -5.14 -1.89
N LEU A 91 -3.00 -5.90 -2.09
CA LEU A 91 -1.99 -5.59 -3.09
C LEU A 91 -2.54 -5.64 -4.53
N GLY A 92 -3.46 -6.55 -4.82
CA GLY A 92 -4.20 -6.56 -6.08
C GLY A 92 -5.07 -5.32 -6.23
N GLU A 93 -5.88 -5.03 -5.21
CA GLU A 93 -6.77 -3.87 -5.20
C GLU A 93 -6.03 -2.53 -5.31
N LEU A 94 -4.85 -2.42 -4.69
CA LEU A 94 -3.97 -1.26 -4.80
C LEU A 94 -3.53 -1.06 -6.25
N ALA A 95 -3.06 -2.11 -6.92
CA ALA A 95 -2.65 -2.01 -8.31
C ALA A 95 -3.82 -1.62 -9.22
N ASP A 96 -5.00 -2.18 -8.98
CA ASP A 96 -6.20 -1.83 -9.76
C ASP A 96 -6.61 -0.36 -9.54
N ALA A 97 -6.59 0.12 -8.30
CA ALA A 97 -6.96 1.50 -7.97
C ALA A 97 -6.06 2.54 -8.65
N TRP A 98 -4.75 2.28 -8.76
CA TRP A 98 -3.81 3.21 -9.40
C TRP A 98 -3.80 3.13 -10.93
N ARG A 99 -4.46 2.13 -11.55
CA ARG A 99 -4.68 2.15 -13.00
C ARG A 99 -5.79 3.11 -13.42
N GLU A 100 -6.71 3.42 -12.52
CA GLU A 100 -7.81 4.34 -12.81
C GLU A 100 -7.28 5.77 -13.00
N PRO A 101 -7.62 6.46 -14.11
CA PRO A 101 -7.15 7.83 -14.35
C PRO A 101 -7.49 8.82 -13.23
N ASP A 102 -8.62 8.62 -12.55
CA ASP A 102 -9.08 9.50 -11.48
C ASP A 102 -8.17 9.48 -10.24
N ALA A 103 -7.38 8.41 -10.04
CA ALA A 103 -6.40 8.35 -8.96
C ALA A 103 -5.35 9.48 -9.04
N TRP A 104 -5.00 9.87 -10.27
CA TRP A 104 -3.94 10.82 -10.61
C TRP A 104 -4.40 12.29 -10.62
N THR A 105 -5.71 12.52 -10.54
CA THR A 105 -6.28 13.86 -10.58
C THR A 105 -6.88 14.27 -9.23
N GLY A 106 -7.19 15.56 -9.09
CA GLY A 106 -7.79 16.12 -7.87
C GLY A 106 -6.91 16.03 -6.63
N MET A 107 -7.51 16.30 -5.48
CA MET A 107 -6.87 16.16 -4.17
C MET A 107 -7.14 14.78 -3.58
N THR A 108 -6.22 14.28 -2.78
CA THR A 108 -6.38 13.10 -1.93
C THR A 108 -5.69 13.33 -0.59
N ARG A 109 -5.70 12.31 0.27
CA ARG A 109 -5.00 12.30 1.54
C ARG A 109 -4.27 10.98 1.76
N ALA A 110 -3.09 11.06 2.36
CA ALA A 110 -2.37 9.90 2.87
C ALA A 110 -1.66 10.28 4.18
N GLY A 111 -1.80 9.46 5.22
CA GLY A 111 -1.18 9.72 6.52
C GLY A 111 -1.60 11.05 7.19
N GLY A 112 -2.83 11.51 6.92
CA GLY A 112 -3.33 12.80 7.41
C GLY A 112 -2.89 14.02 6.58
N ILE A 113 -2.13 13.81 5.51
CA ILE A 113 -1.55 14.88 4.67
C ILE A 113 -2.37 14.99 3.39
N ASP A 114 -2.94 16.18 3.15
CA ASP A 114 -3.60 16.49 1.87
C ASP A 114 -2.56 16.75 0.78
N LEU A 115 -2.73 16.11 -0.38
CA LEU A 115 -1.83 16.23 -1.52
C LEU A 115 -2.56 16.01 -2.86
N PRO A 116 -2.08 16.60 -3.96
CA PRO A 116 -2.61 16.29 -5.30
C PRO A 116 -2.42 14.81 -5.66
N GLY A 117 -3.36 14.23 -6.41
CA GLY A 117 -3.29 12.84 -6.89
C GLY A 117 -2.00 12.55 -7.65
N ALA A 118 -1.58 13.46 -8.53
CA ALA A 118 -0.33 13.38 -9.30
C ALA A 118 0.96 13.50 -8.46
N VAL A 119 0.87 13.82 -7.17
CA VAL A 119 1.99 13.79 -6.22
C VAL A 119 1.95 12.53 -5.37
N ALA A 120 0.76 12.00 -5.11
CA ALA A 120 0.57 10.77 -4.36
C ALA A 120 1.05 9.51 -5.10
N GLY A 121 1.10 9.55 -6.44
CA GLY A 121 1.62 8.50 -7.31
C GLY A 121 2.25 9.09 -8.55
#